data_AF-A0A7R9MPI0-F1
#
_entry.id   AF-A0A7R9MPI0-F1
#
_cell.length_a   1.000
_cell.length_b   1.000
_cell.length_c   1.000
_cell.angle_alpha   90.00
_cell.angle_beta   90.00
_cell.angle_gamma   90.00
#
_symmetry.space_group_name_H-M   'P 1'
#
loop_
_entity.id
_entity.type
_entity.pdbx_description
1 polymer ?
#
loop_
_entity_poly.entity_id
_entity_poly.type
_entity_poly.pdbx_seq_one_letter_code
_entity_poly.pdbx_strand_id
1 'polypeptide(L)'
;MTTNGSTPNSQPNPKRITSDEIVANIYAFLIVGFDTISNTLSFAAYELARNPDAQRRLNDEIITASRASPPVESAPIVGYDQLPGMPFLDAIVSETLRLHPSSLFLNRCPSTPYTVADMDTQFRGPPPNGRYV
;
A
#
# COMPACT_ATOMS: atom_id res chain seq x y z
N MET A 1 -56.86 27.49 1.33
CA MET A 1 -55.94 27.19 0.22
C MET A 1 -54.53 27.51 0.68
N THR A 2 -53.79 26.51 1.17
CA THR A 2 -52.39 26.63 1.60
C THR A 2 -51.53 25.90 0.56
N THR A 3 -50.64 26.61 -0.13
CA THR A 3 -49.76 26.05 -1.16
C THR A 3 -48.53 25.44 -0.50
N ASN A 4 -48.36 24.12 -0.64
CA ASN A 4 -47.16 23.40 -0.24
C ASN A 4 -45.98 23.85 -1.12
N GLY A 5 -45.01 24.55 -0.52
CA GLY A 5 -43.72 24.84 -1.13
C GLY A 5 -42.82 23.61 -1.05
N SER A 6 -42.85 22.79 -2.11
CA SER A 6 -41.91 21.69 -2.32
C SER A 6 -40.50 22.27 -2.53
N THR A 7 -39.63 22.18 -1.52
CA THR A 7 -38.19 22.45 -1.69
C THR A 7 -37.61 21.43 -2.69
N PRO A 8 -36.92 21.86 -3.77
CA PRO A 8 -36.28 20.92 -4.69
C PRO A 8 -35.15 20.22 -3.95
N ASN A 9 -35.24 18.90 -3.91
CA ASN A 9 -34.26 17.98 -3.36
C ASN A 9 -32.91 18.20 -4.08
N SER A 10 -32.04 19.05 -3.50
CA SER A 10 -30.70 19.31 -4.01
C SER A 10 -29.80 18.13 -3.65
N GLN A 11 -29.89 17.07 -4.44
CA GLN A 11 -28.89 16.00 -4.42
C GLN A 11 -27.51 16.65 -4.65
N PRO A 12 -26.52 16.45 -3.77
CA PRO A 12 -25.20 17.01 -3.97
C PRO A 12 -24.60 16.43 -5.25
N ASN A 13 -24.35 17.29 -6.24
CA ASN A 13 -23.68 16.92 -7.48
C ASN A 13 -22.29 16.36 -7.11
N PRO A 14 -21.92 15.13 -7.53
CA PRO A 14 -20.62 14.57 -7.19
C PRO A 14 -19.50 15.51 -7.64
N LYS A 15 -18.67 15.93 -6.68
CA LYS A 15 -17.54 16.82 -6.91
C LYS A 15 -16.60 16.16 -7.93
N ARG A 16 -16.39 16.81 -9.07
CA ARG A 16 -15.46 16.34 -10.11
C ARG A 16 -14.03 16.68 -9.68
N ILE A 17 -13.11 15.75 -9.93
CA ILE A 17 -11.67 15.97 -9.76
C ILE A 17 -11.21 17.06 -10.74
N THR A 18 -10.47 18.05 -10.25
CA THR A 18 -9.89 19.11 -11.08
C THR A 18 -8.59 18.66 -11.76
N SER A 19 -8.17 19.33 -12.83
CA SER A 19 -6.90 19.01 -13.49
C SER A 19 -5.69 19.06 -12.54
N ASP A 20 -5.67 20.04 -11.63
CA ASP A 20 -4.60 20.18 -10.63
C ASP A 20 -4.60 19.01 -9.64
N GLU A 21 -5.79 18.55 -9.21
CA GLU A 21 -5.94 17.37 -8.36
C GLU A 21 -5.47 16.09 -9.09
N ILE A 22 -5.73 15.96 -10.40
CA ILE A 22 -5.21 14.82 -11.22
C ILE A 22 -3.69 14.83 -11.20
N VAL A 23 -3.09 15.98 -11.53
CA VAL A 23 -1.64 16.13 -11.60
C VAL A 23 -1.01 15.84 -10.24
N ALA A 24 -1.55 16.41 -9.16
CA ALA A 24 -1.09 16.17 -7.80
C ALA A 24 -1.15 14.68 -7.42
N ASN A 25 -2.24 13.98 -7.76
CA ASN A 25 -2.38 12.55 -7.50
C ASN A 25 -1.38 11.71 -8.29
N ILE A 26 -1.14 12.02 -9.57
CA ILE A 26 -0.13 11.33 -10.39
C ILE A 26 1.27 11.45 -9.76
N TYR A 27 1.64 12.65 -9.33
CA TYR A 27 2.92 12.86 -8.63
C TYR A 27 2.99 12.07 -7.32
N ALA A 28 1.91 12.07 -6.54
CA ALA A 28 1.84 11.31 -5.30
C ALA A 28 2.02 9.80 -5.54
N PHE A 29 1.33 9.23 -6.54
CA PHE A 29 1.46 7.81 -6.88
C PHE A 29 2.87 7.46 -7.35
N LEU A 30 3.50 8.33 -8.15
CA LEU A 30 4.85 8.09 -8.64
C LEU A 30 5.86 8.08 -7.49
N ILE A 31 5.81 9.07 -6.60
CA ILE A 31 6.76 9.19 -5.49
C ILE A 31 6.57 8.04 -4.49
N VAL A 32 5.34 7.82 -4.02
CA VAL A 32 5.04 6.81 -3.00
C VAL A 32 5.26 5.40 -3.54
N GLY A 33 4.87 5.14 -4.79
CA GLY A 33 5.03 3.82 -5.41
C GLY A 33 6.47 3.50 -5.78
N PHE A 34 7.25 4.48 -6.26
CA PHE A 34 8.62 4.23 -6.71
C PHE A 34 9.55 3.89 -5.54
N ASP A 35 9.62 4.75 -4.52
CA ASP A 35 10.59 4.59 -3.43
C ASP A 35 10.32 3.31 -2.61
N THR A 36 9.05 3.03 -2.31
CA THR A 36 8.69 1.83 -1.54
C THR A 36 8.99 0.52 -2.28
N ILE A 37 8.64 0.43 -3.57
CA ILE A 37 8.85 -0.79 -4.37
C ILE A 37 10.33 -0.99 -4.67
N SER A 38 11.05 0.07 -5.07
CA SER A 38 12.47 -0.03 -5.42
C SER A 38 13.33 -0.44 -4.21
N ASN A 39 13.05 0.10 -3.02
CA ASN A 39 13.72 -0.30 -1.79
C ASN A 39 13.39 -1.75 -1.44
N THR A 40 12.12 -2.15 -1.49
CA THR A 40 11.71 -3.53 -1.20
C THR A 40 12.39 -4.54 -2.12
N LEU A 41 12.42 -4.29 -3.43
CA LEU A 41 13.09 -5.16 -4.39
C LEU A 41 14.60 -5.22 -4.17
N SER A 42 15.23 -4.09 -3.85
CA SER A 42 16.68 -4.04 -3.58
C SER A 42 17.05 -4.87 -2.36
N PHE A 43 16.28 -4.76 -1.27
CA PHE A 43 16.51 -5.57 -0.08
C PHE A 43 16.17 -7.05 -0.29
N ALA A 44 15.11 -7.37 -1.03
CA ALA A 44 14.79 -8.75 -1.36
C ALA A 44 15.94 -9.40 -2.16
N ALA A 45 16.47 -8.71 -3.16
CA ALA A 45 17.62 -9.19 -3.93
C ALA A 45 18.88 -9.35 -3.05
N TYR A 46 19.12 -8.40 -2.14
CA TYR A 46 20.23 -8.46 -1.19
C TYR A 46 20.12 -9.69 -0.26
N GLU A 47 18.95 -9.93 0.33
CA GLU A 47 18.76 -11.09 1.22
C GLU A 47 18.83 -12.41 0.45
N LEU A 48 18.30 -12.49 -0.78
CA LEU A 48 18.43 -13.68 -1.62
C LEU A 48 19.89 -13.97 -1.98
N ALA A 49 20.67 -12.95 -2.34
CA ALA A 49 22.09 -13.11 -2.66
C ALA A 49 22.92 -13.60 -1.46
N ARG A 50 22.50 -13.26 -0.23
CA ARG A 50 23.14 -13.71 1.02
C ARG A 50 22.65 -15.09 1.49
N ASN A 51 21.53 -15.57 0.97
CA ASN A 51 20.93 -16.85 1.34
C ASN A 51 20.75 -17.76 0.10
N PRO A 52 21.83 -18.39 -0.40
CA PRO A 52 21.77 -19.22 -1.61
C PRO A 52 20.73 -20.35 -1.57
N ASP A 53 20.47 -20.90 -0.37
CA ASP A 53 19.46 -21.94 -0.19
C ASP A 53 18.03 -21.43 -0.43
N ALA A 54 17.74 -20.23 0.09
CA ALA A 54 16.47 -19.56 -0.16
C ALA A 54 16.33 -19.18 -1.64
N GLN A 55 17.41 -18.67 -2.25
CA GLN A 55 17.41 -18.34 -3.67
C GLN A 55 17.15 -19.57 -4.56
N ARG A 56 17.77 -20.72 -4.25
CA ARG A 56 17.51 -21.98 -4.97
C ARG A 56 16.06 -22.43 -4.82
N ARG A 57 15.54 -22.44 -3.59
CA ARG A 57 14.14 -22.82 -3.32
C ARG A 57 13.14 -21.91 -4.05
N LEU A 58 13.38 -20.60 -4.09
CA LEU A 58 12.54 -19.67 -4.84
C LEU A 58 12.61 -19.92 -6.35
N ASN A 59 13.80 -20.20 -6.88
CA ASN A 59 13.98 -20.53 -8.29
C ASN A 59 13.23 -21.82 -8.67
N ASP A 60 13.28 -22.84 -7.83
CA ASP A 60 12.53 -24.10 -8.03
C ASP A 60 11.02 -23.88 -8.03
N GLU A 61 10.50 -23.03 -7.13
CA GLU A 61 9.09 -22.64 -7.10
C GLU A 61 8.69 -21.91 -8.41
N ILE A 62 9.49 -20.95 -8.88
CA ILE A 62 9.25 -20.21 -10.12
C ILE A 62 9.27 -21.14 -11.35
N ILE A 63 10.24 -22.06 -11.42
CA ILE A 63 10.36 -23.03 -12.51
C ILE A 63 9.16 -23.99 -12.51
N THR A 64 8.68 -24.39 -11.34
CA THR A 64 7.51 -25.26 -11.21
C THR A 64 6.25 -24.54 -11.69
N ALA A 65 6.08 -23.27 -11.31
CA ALA A 65 4.97 -22.44 -11.77
C ALA A 65 5.01 -22.21 -13.29
N SER A 66 6.18 -21.89 -13.86
CA SER A 66 6.30 -21.63 -15.30
C SER A 66 5.99 -22.85 -16.18
N ARG A 67 6.25 -24.06 -15.69
CA ARG A 67 5.91 -25.32 -16.38
C ARG A 67 4.44 -25.70 -16.29
N ALA A 68 3.69 -25.12 -15.35
CA ALA A 68 2.27 -25.43 -15.17
C ALA A 68 1.39 -24.84 -16.29
N SER A 69 1.91 -23.89 -17.07
CA SER A 69 1.23 -23.27 -18.21
C SER A 69 2.06 -23.44 -19.49
N PRO A 70 1.42 -23.65 -20.66
CA PRO A 70 2.14 -23.76 -21.93
C PRO A 70 2.87 -22.43 -22.23
N PRO A 71 4.13 -22.49 -22.70
CA PRO A 71 4.87 -21.28 -23.04
C PRO A 71 4.16 -20.54 -24.17
N VAL A 72 3.81 -19.28 -23.90
CA VAL A 72 3.28 -18.36 -24.91
C VAL A 72 4.43 -17.41 -25.26
N GLU A 73 4.74 -17.30 -26.55
CA GLU A 73 5.90 -16.56 -27.09
C GLU A 73 5.93 -15.06 -26.73
N SER A 74 4.86 -14.54 -26.10
CA SER A 74 4.71 -13.15 -25.67
C SER A 74 4.18 -12.99 -24.24
N ALA A 75 4.14 -14.07 -23.44
CA ALA A 75 3.68 -14.00 -22.05
C ALA A 75 4.84 -13.94 -21.06
N PRO A 76 4.62 -13.34 -19.87
CA PRO A 76 5.56 -13.46 -18.77
C PRO A 76 5.78 -14.93 -18.39
N ILE A 77 6.97 -15.23 -17.85
CA ILE A 77 7.38 -16.58 -17.40
C ILE A 77 6.38 -17.17 -16.40
N VAL A 78 5.75 -16.30 -15.60
CA VAL A 78 4.68 -16.63 -14.65
C VAL A 78 3.53 -15.67 -14.90
N GLY A 79 2.34 -16.20 -15.13
CA GLY A 79 1.10 -15.44 -15.29
C GLY A 79 0.57 -14.90 -13.95
N TYR A 80 -0.28 -13.87 -14.01
CA TYR A 80 -0.89 -13.27 -12.81
C TYR A 80 -1.74 -14.28 -12.02
N ASP A 81 -2.42 -15.18 -12.74
CA ASP A 81 -3.22 -16.29 -12.21
C ASP A 81 -2.40 -17.33 -11.43
N GLN A 82 -1.11 -17.39 -11.67
CA GLN A 82 -0.21 -18.34 -11.03
C GLN A 82 0.44 -17.79 -9.75
N LEU A 83 0.45 -16.47 -9.55
CA LEU A 83 1.03 -15.83 -8.36
C LEU A 83 0.45 -16.34 -7.03
N PRO A 84 -0.87 -16.57 -6.88
CA PRO A 84 -1.42 -17.14 -5.65
C PRO A 84 -0.89 -18.54 -5.32
N GLY A 85 -0.36 -19.26 -6.30
CA GLY A 85 0.25 -20.58 -6.14
C GLY A 85 1.71 -20.56 -5.68
N MET A 86 2.27 -19.39 -5.36
CA MET A 86 3.68 -19.21 -5.01
C MET A 86 3.85 -18.71 -3.55
N PRO A 87 3.58 -19.57 -2.55
CA PRO A 87 3.64 -19.19 -1.14
C PRO A 87 5.06 -18.83 -0.68
N PHE A 88 6.12 -19.38 -1.28
CA PHE A 88 7.47 -19.05 -0.88
C PHE A 88 7.90 -17.67 -1.40
N LEU A 89 7.51 -17.29 -2.63
CA LEU A 89 7.66 -15.91 -3.11
C LEU A 89 6.97 -14.90 -2.18
N ASP A 90 5.73 -15.16 -1.76
CA ASP A 90 4.99 -14.30 -0.82
C ASP A 90 5.69 -14.21 0.54
N ALA A 91 6.22 -15.34 1.03
CA ALA A 91 7.02 -15.37 2.25
C ALA A 91 8.31 -14.54 2.15
N ILE A 92 9.01 -14.56 1.01
CA ILE A 92 10.20 -13.74 0.78
C ILE A 92 9.86 -12.25 0.82
N VAL A 93 8.78 -11.82 0.17
CA VAL A 93 8.34 -10.42 0.21
C VAL A 93 7.96 -10.01 1.63
N SER A 94 7.20 -10.84 2.33
CA SER A 94 6.79 -10.61 3.72
C SER A 94 7.99 -10.50 4.66
N GLU A 95 8.96 -11.41 4.53
CA GLU A 95 10.17 -11.41 5.36
C GLU A 95 11.08 -10.22 5.05
N THR A 96 11.16 -9.83 3.77
CA THR A 96 11.88 -8.62 3.36
C THR A 96 11.28 -7.39 4.03
N LEU A 97 9.95 -7.24 4.03
CA LEU A 97 9.27 -6.11 4.68
C LEU A 97 9.36 -6.17 6.21
N ARG A 98 9.44 -7.36 6.80
CA ARG A 98 9.66 -7.54 8.25
C ARG A 98 11.05 -7.05 8.67
N LEU A 99 12.08 -7.35 7.87
CA LEU A 99 13.47 -6.95 8.14
C LEU A 99 13.77 -5.51 7.72
N HIS A 100 13.23 -5.10 6.57
CA HIS A 100 13.52 -3.83 5.90
C HIS A 100 12.21 -3.11 5.56
N PRO A 101 11.48 -2.59 6.55
CA PRO A 101 10.23 -1.89 6.31
C PRO A 101 10.46 -0.58 5.54
N SER A 102 9.67 -0.33 4.49
CA SER A 102 9.80 0.89 3.67
C SER A 102 9.41 2.18 4.42
N SER A 103 8.67 2.06 5.53
CA SER A 103 8.31 3.18 6.39
C SER A 103 8.48 2.79 7.86
N LEU A 104 9.32 3.53 8.58
CA LEU A 104 9.61 3.26 9.99
C LEU A 104 8.52 3.75 10.94
N PHE A 105 7.79 4.80 10.55
CA PHE A 105 6.84 5.47 11.43
C PHE A 105 5.58 5.88 10.68
N LEU A 106 4.45 5.63 11.32
CA LEU A 106 3.14 6.04 10.85
C LEU A 106 2.59 7.12 11.77
N ASN A 107 2.77 8.37 11.38
CA ASN A 107 2.35 9.51 12.20
C ASN A 107 0.82 9.67 12.19
N ARG A 108 0.26 10.02 13.35
CA ARG A 108 -1.15 10.35 13.54
C ARG A 108 -1.26 11.61 14.40
N CYS A 109 -2.22 12.47 14.08
CA CYS A 109 -2.60 13.60 14.92
C CYS A 109 -4.07 13.41 15.33
N PRO A 110 -4.36 13.15 16.61
CA PRO A 110 -5.74 12.97 17.08
C PRO A 110 -6.56 14.24 16.86
N SER A 111 -7.72 14.13 16.20
CA SER A 111 -8.65 15.26 16.10
C SER A 111 -9.37 15.56 17.42
N THR A 112 -9.53 14.54 18.27
CA THR A 112 -10.13 14.63 19.60
C THR A 112 -9.29 13.86 20.61
N PRO A 113 -9.24 14.31 21.88
CA PRO A 113 -8.55 13.56 22.91
C PRO A 113 -9.16 12.17 23.08
N TYR A 114 -8.32 11.14 23.10
CA TYR A 114 -8.74 9.79 23.41
C TYR A 114 -7.69 9.08 24.27
N THR A 115 -8.16 8.08 25.01
CA THR A 115 -7.32 7.22 25.84
C THR A 115 -7.12 5.91 25.10
N VAL A 116 -5.87 5.49 24.95
CA VAL A 116 -5.56 4.12 24.49
C VAL A 116 -5.80 3.20 25.67
N ALA A 117 -6.55 2.12 25.46
CA ALA A 117 -6.77 1.12 26.51
C ALA A 117 -5.43 0.68 27.10
N ASP A 118 -5.34 0.61 28.43
CA ASP A 118 -4.14 0.22 29.17
C ASP A 118 -2.99 1.26 29.23
N MET A 119 -3.23 2.51 28.81
CA MET A 119 -2.30 3.62 29.06
C MET A 119 -2.99 4.79 29.77
N ASP A 120 -2.42 5.24 30.90
CA ASP A 120 -2.83 6.48 31.60
C ASP A 120 -2.49 7.76 30.81
N THR A 121 -1.82 7.62 29.66
CA THR A 121 -1.42 8.72 28.79
C THR A 121 -2.59 9.14 27.89
N GLN A 122 -3.12 10.34 28.10
CA GLN A 122 -4.06 10.97 27.15
C GLN A 122 -3.30 11.55 25.95
N PHE A 123 -3.66 11.12 24.75
CA PHE A 123 -3.19 11.78 23.53
C PHE A 123 -4.01 13.05 23.31
N ARG A 124 -3.38 14.21 23.50
CA ARG A 124 -4.04 15.51 23.32
C ARG A 124 -4.20 15.83 21.83
N GLY A 125 -5.40 16.29 21.46
CA GLY A 125 -5.67 16.87 20.15
C GLY A 125 -5.01 18.23 19.93
N PRO A 126 -5.14 18.82 18.73
CA PRO A 126 -4.62 20.14 18.43
C PRO A 126 -5.07 21.17 19.46
N PRO A 127 -4.20 22.11 19.89
CA PRO A 127 -4.59 23.16 20.81
C PRO A 127 -5.70 24.02 20.17
N PRO A 128 -6.64 24.55 20.96
CA PRO A 128 -7.80 25.29 20.45
C PRO A 128 -7.47 26.50 19.58
N ASN A 129 -6.22 26.98 19.63
CA ASN A 129 -5.73 28.13 18.85
C ASN A 129 -4.78 27.75 17.69
N GLY A 130 -4.63 26.47 17.36
CA GLY A 130 -3.80 25.98 16.25
C GLY A 130 -2.29 26.23 16.36
N ARG A 131 -1.82 26.81 17.48
CA ARG A 131 -0.40 27.06 17.75
C ARG A 131 0.19 25.91 18.55
N TYR A 132 1.00 25.10 17.88
CA TYR A 132 1.98 24.25 18.56
C TYR A 132 3.14 25.17 18.95
N VAL A 133 3.43 25.25 20.25
CA VAL A 133 4.56 26.02 20.80
C VAL A 133 5.85 25.31 20.47
#